data_AF-A0A3D2DJ37-F1
#
_entry.id   AF-A0A3D2DJ37-F1
#
_cell.length_a   1.000
_cell.length_b   1.000
_cell.length_c   1.000
_cell.angle_alpha   90.00
_cell.angle_beta   90.00
_cell.angle_gamma   90.00
#
_symmetry.space_group_name_H-M   'P 1'
#
loop_
_entity.id
_entity.type
_entity.pdbx_description
1 polymer ?
#
loop_
_entity_poly.entity_id
_entity_poly.type
_entity_poly.pdbx_seq_one_letter_code
_entity_poly.pdbx_strand_id
1 'polypeptide(L)'
;GYSVMYIIAQKLVWKSNDDGYLVGSRGSVGSSFAATMAGITEVNPLSPHYLCPKCYYVDFYSDEVKKFAGGAGCDMPDKKCPKCGHKLDKLGFDIPFETFLGFKGNKEPDIDLNFSNEYQSKAHAYTEVIFGKGQTFKAGTIGTVAEKTAYGYVLKYLEERGKVKRRCEIERIAKGCIDIRRTTGQHPGGIVVLPIGDEIHSFTPVQHPANDVKSGIVTTHFDYHSIDHNLLKLDILGHLDPTMIRMLQDLTGIDPLEIPLDSKEVMSLFKDTSALGIKPEDIGGCKLGALGIPEFGTDFAMQMLIDTKPQYFSDLVRIAGLSHGTDVWLGNAQTLLKEGKATISTAICTRDDIMIYLIQKGLESELAFTIMEKVRKGKGLTPEWEQIMKEHGVPDWYIWSCNKIQYMFPKAHAAAYV
;
A
#
# COMPACT_ATOMS: atom_id res chain seq x y z
N GLY A 1 1.70 6.21 22.40
CA GLY A 1 2.73 5.26 22.88
C GLY A 1 3.37 4.45 21.76
N TYR A 2 3.60 5.03 20.57
CA TYR A 2 4.09 4.28 19.40
C TYR A 2 5.56 4.55 19.05
N SER A 3 6.29 5.31 19.88
CA SER A 3 7.70 5.61 19.66
C SER A 3 8.57 4.35 19.59
N VAL A 4 8.24 3.34 20.40
CA VAL A 4 8.93 2.05 20.41
C VAL A 4 8.84 1.39 19.03
N MET A 5 7.66 1.35 18.40
CA MET A 5 7.48 0.80 17.05
C MET A 5 8.36 1.50 16.01
N TYR A 6 8.46 2.83 16.09
CA TYR A 6 9.31 3.61 15.18
C TYR A 6 10.79 3.24 15.35
N ILE A 7 11.26 3.15 16.60
CA ILE A 7 12.66 2.78 16.87
C ILE A 7 12.96 1.34 16.40
N ILE A 8 12.02 0.41 16.55
CA ILE A 8 12.18 -0.96 16.06
C ILE A 8 12.25 -0.98 14.53
N ALA A 9 11.31 -0.32 13.85
CA ALA A 9 11.28 -0.22 12.40
C ALA A 9 12.57 0.42 11.87
N GLN A 10 13.02 1.51 12.49
CA GLN A 10 14.30 2.15 12.17
C GLN A 10 15.46 1.17 12.29
N LYS A 11 15.58 0.45 13.40
CA LYS A 11 16.64 -0.55 13.61
C LYS A 11 16.61 -1.66 12.55
N LEU A 12 15.42 -2.14 12.16
CA LEU A 12 15.26 -3.16 11.13
C LEU A 12 15.71 -2.64 9.76
N VAL A 13 15.29 -1.43 9.38
CA VAL A 13 15.67 -0.80 8.10
C VAL A 13 17.17 -0.55 8.06
N TRP A 14 17.74 0.08 9.10
CA TRP A 14 19.17 0.38 9.15
C TRP A 14 20.02 -0.88 9.09
N LYS A 15 19.64 -1.93 9.82
CA LYS A 15 20.36 -3.21 9.77
C LYS A 15 20.32 -3.85 8.38
N SER A 16 19.21 -3.70 7.65
CA SER A 16 19.08 -4.18 6.27
C SER A 16 19.96 -3.38 5.32
N ASN A 17 19.92 -2.05 5.42
CA ASN A 17 20.74 -1.16 4.60
C ASN A 17 22.24 -1.37 4.84
N ASP A 18 22.67 -1.54 6.10
CA ASP A 18 24.05 -1.85 6.47
C ASP A 18 24.52 -3.20 5.87
N ASP A 19 23.61 -4.16 5.74
CA ASP A 19 23.86 -5.46 5.09
C ASP A 19 23.76 -5.39 3.55
N GLY A 20 23.51 -4.20 2.99
CA GLY A 20 23.40 -3.96 1.55
C GLY A 20 22.00 -4.19 0.96
N TYR A 21 20.97 -4.44 1.77
CA TYR A 21 19.61 -4.66 1.27
C TYR A 21 18.74 -3.44 1.53
N LEU A 22 18.41 -2.71 0.46
CA LEU A 22 17.43 -1.62 0.49
C LEU A 22 16.07 -2.15 0.97
N VAL A 23 15.33 -1.32 1.71
CA VAL A 23 13.99 -1.65 2.21
C VAL A 23 12.98 -0.74 1.53
N GLY A 24 12.02 -1.35 0.83
CA GLY A 24 10.93 -0.63 0.20
C GLY A 24 9.93 -0.11 1.24
N SER A 25 9.50 1.13 1.06
CA SER A 25 8.43 1.74 1.85
C SER A 25 7.08 1.05 1.59
N ARG A 26 6.21 0.99 2.61
CA ARG A 26 4.86 0.43 2.44
C ARG A 26 3.85 1.00 3.42
N GLY A 27 2.59 1.01 2.99
CA GLY A 27 1.45 1.19 3.87
C GLY A 27 1.24 2.65 4.26
N SER A 28 0.71 2.90 5.45
CA SER A 28 0.40 4.26 5.89
C SER A 28 1.50 4.96 6.68
N VAL A 29 2.61 4.30 6.99
CA VAL A 29 3.71 4.94 7.73
C VAL A 29 4.34 6.10 6.95
N GLY A 30 4.28 6.07 5.61
CA GLY A 30 4.69 7.17 4.73
C GLY A 30 3.89 8.47 4.89
N SER A 31 2.76 8.44 5.62
CA SER A 31 2.04 9.64 6.04
C SER A 31 2.73 10.38 7.19
N SER A 32 3.76 9.80 7.82
CA SER A 32 4.43 10.36 9.01
C SER A 32 5.78 10.97 8.68
N PHE A 33 5.89 12.29 8.82
CA PHE A 33 7.17 12.97 8.59
C PHE A 33 8.24 12.53 9.59
N ALA A 34 7.84 12.14 10.81
CA ALA A 34 8.76 11.55 11.79
C ALA A 34 9.32 10.21 11.29
N ALA A 35 8.55 9.42 10.52
CA ALA A 35 9.02 8.18 9.92
C ALA A 35 10.03 8.46 8.80
N THR A 36 9.77 9.48 7.98
CA THR A 36 10.71 9.96 6.96
C THR A 36 12.04 10.37 7.60
N MET A 37 12.00 11.19 8.65
CA MET A 37 13.21 11.65 9.36
C MET A 37 13.93 10.54 10.12
N ALA A 38 13.23 9.47 10.50
CA ALA A 38 13.82 8.30 11.12
C ALA A 38 14.45 7.33 10.08
N GLY A 39 14.26 7.55 8.78
CA GLY A 39 14.70 6.64 7.72
C GLY A 39 13.91 5.34 7.69
N ILE A 40 12.66 5.35 8.14
CA ILE A 40 11.73 4.20 8.09
C ILE A 40 11.04 4.12 6.73
N THR A 41 10.86 5.27 6.07
CA THR A 41 10.20 5.41 4.78
C THR A 41 10.85 6.52 3.96
N GLU A 42 10.87 6.35 2.65
CA GLU A 42 11.38 7.31 1.66
C GLU A 42 10.31 8.33 1.26
N VAL A 43 9.05 8.07 1.59
CA VAL A 43 7.94 8.98 1.32
C VAL A 43 8.02 10.16 2.28
N ASN A 44 8.14 11.37 1.72
CA ASN A 44 8.05 12.62 2.47
C ASN A 44 6.61 13.17 2.40
N PRO A 45 5.84 13.14 3.50
CA PRO A 45 4.42 13.51 3.47
C PRO A 45 4.16 15.02 3.45
N LEU A 46 5.18 15.87 3.60
CA LEU A 46 4.98 17.32 3.58
C LEU A 46 4.37 17.77 2.24
N SER A 47 3.74 18.95 2.24
CA SER A 47 3.31 19.58 0.99
C SER A 47 4.48 19.79 0.03
N PRO A 48 4.25 19.86 -1.29
CA PRO A 48 5.30 20.05 -2.28
C PRO A 48 6.13 21.29 -1.95
N HIS A 49 7.45 21.16 -1.99
CA HIS A 49 8.37 22.25 -1.65
C HIS A 49 9.74 22.07 -2.29
N TYR A 50 10.44 23.20 -2.42
CA TYR A 50 11.86 23.20 -2.74
C TYR A 50 12.70 23.19 -1.47
N LEU A 51 13.80 22.45 -1.48
CA LEU A 51 14.84 22.48 -0.45
C LEU A 51 16.21 22.66 -1.11
N CYS A 52 17.03 23.58 -0.58
CA CYS A 52 18.42 23.67 -1.01
C CYS A 52 19.30 22.80 -0.10
N PRO A 53 19.95 21.75 -0.61
CA PRO A 53 20.80 20.89 0.22
C PRO A 53 22.07 21.59 0.73
N LYS A 54 22.44 22.73 0.14
CA LYS A 54 23.65 23.50 0.50
C LYS A 54 23.43 24.57 1.57
N CYS A 55 22.39 25.39 1.44
CA CYS A 55 22.15 26.52 2.34
C CYS A 55 20.81 26.44 3.07
N TYR A 56 20.09 25.32 2.93
CA TYR A 56 18.83 25.03 3.60
C TYR A 56 17.73 26.08 3.36
N TYR A 57 17.81 26.79 2.24
CA TYR A 57 16.68 27.56 1.74
C TYR A 57 15.51 26.63 1.47
N VAL A 58 14.32 27.02 1.90
CA VAL A 58 13.09 26.26 1.71
C VAL A 58 11.99 27.16 1.17
N ASP A 59 11.16 26.62 0.27
CA ASP A 59 10.01 27.32 -0.32
C ASP A 59 8.79 26.40 -0.41
N PHE A 60 7.82 26.65 0.48
CA PHE A 60 6.49 26.01 0.49
C PHE A 60 5.40 26.92 -0.06
N TYR A 61 5.61 28.23 -0.04
CA TYR A 61 4.50 29.20 -0.02
C TYR A 61 4.47 30.14 -1.21
N SER A 62 5.48 30.08 -2.09
CA SER A 62 5.44 30.85 -3.34
C SER A 62 4.24 30.45 -4.20
N ASP A 63 3.75 31.41 -5.00
CA ASP A 63 2.63 31.17 -5.91
C ASP A 63 2.96 30.14 -7.00
N GLU A 64 4.25 29.89 -7.24
CA GLU A 64 4.71 28.80 -8.10
C GLU A 64 4.48 27.44 -7.44
N VAL A 65 4.92 27.27 -6.19
CA VAL A 65 4.78 26.00 -5.45
C VAL A 65 3.31 25.69 -5.15
N LYS A 66 2.50 26.70 -4.80
CA LYS A 66 1.06 26.53 -4.54
C LYS A 66 0.27 25.97 -5.72
N LYS A 67 0.74 26.13 -6.96
CA LYS A 67 0.10 25.53 -8.15
C LYS A 67 0.17 24.01 -8.17
N PHE A 68 1.12 23.44 -7.42
CA PHE A 68 1.33 21.99 -7.29
C PHE A 68 0.75 21.41 -6.00
N ALA A 69 0.02 22.20 -5.19
CA ALA A 69 -0.68 21.70 -4.01
C ALA A 69 -1.61 20.52 -4.38
N GLY A 70 -1.65 19.48 -3.55
CA GLY A 70 -2.31 18.20 -3.84
C GLY A 70 -1.53 17.26 -4.77
N GLY A 71 -0.46 17.72 -5.42
CA GLY A 71 0.45 16.93 -6.25
C GLY A 71 1.66 16.41 -5.49
N ALA A 72 2.79 16.29 -6.19
CA ALA A 72 4.08 15.91 -5.62
C ALA A 72 5.16 16.93 -5.96
N GLY A 73 6.18 17.05 -5.12
CA GLY A 73 7.31 17.95 -5.35
C GLY A 73 8.03 17.66 -6.65
N CYS A 74 8.19 16.37 -7.01
CA CYS A 74 8.82 15.96 -8.27
C CYS A 74 8.10 16.45 -9.52
N ASP A 75 6.82 16.83 -9.43
CA ASP A 75 6.07 17.42 -10.55
C ASP A 75 6.50 18.86 -10.86
N MET A 76 7.19 19.51 -9.91
CA MET A 76 7.65 20.89 -10.07
C MET A 76 8.86 20.99 -11.01
N PRO A 77 9.04 22.11 -11.73
CA PRO A 77 10.18 22.32 -12.60
C PRO A 77 11.50 22.40 -11.83
N ASP A 78 12.62 22.09 -12.49
CA ASP A 78 13.93 22.30 -11.89
C ASP A 78 14.21 23.80 -11.64
N LYS A 79 14.72 24.11 -10.44
CA LYS A 79 14.98 25.49 -10.01
C LYS A 79 16.32 25.61 -9.30
N LYS A 80 16.95 26.78 -9.44
CA LYS A 80 18.18 27.13 -8.69
C LYS A 80 17.84 27.91 -7.44
N CYS A 81 18.58 27.67 -6.37
CA CYS A 81 18.42 28.34 -5.10
C CYS A 81 18.65 29.84 -5.26
N PRO A 82 17.70 30.70 -4.85
CA PRO A 82 17.85 32.15 -4.96
C PRO A 82 18.94 32.70 -4.02
N LYS A 83 19.32 31.96 -2.98
CA LYS A 83 20.35 32.38 -2.02
C LYS A 83 21.77 31.99 -2.42
N CYS A 84 21.97 30.78 -2.96
CA CYS A 84 23.33 30.26 -3.21
C CYS A 84 23.56 29.70 -4.62
N GLY A 85 22.54 29.72 -5.50
CA GLY A 85 22.63 29.26 -6.88
C GLY A 85 22.68 27.73 -7.09
N HIS A 86 22.76 26.94 -6.02
CA HIS A 86 22.75 25.47 -6.08
C HIS A 86 21.39 24.94 -6.58
N LYS A 87 21.36 23.77 -7.26
CA LYS A 87 20.11 23.14 -7.69
C LYS A 87 19.24 22.85 -6.45
N LEU A 88 17.94 23.10 -6.54
CA LEU A 88 17.00 22.80 -5.48
C LEU A 88 16.49 21.37 -5.64
N ASP A 89 16.38 20.67 -4.51
CA ASP A 89 15.67 19.41 -4.40
C ASP A 89 14.16 19.69 -4.39
N LYS A 90 13.41 18.72 -4.88
CA LYS A 90 11.96 18.79 -5.05
C LYS A 90 11.32 17.71 -4.21
N LEU A 91 10.65 18.08 -3.13
CA LEU A 91 10.23 17.14 -2.09
C LEU A 91 8.76 17.31 -1.74
N GLY A 92 8.19 16.31 -1.09
CA GLY A 92 6.84 16.34 -0.53
C GLY A 92 5.77 15.72 -1.43
N PHE A 93 4.90 14.90 -0.85
CA PHE A 93 3.80 14.22 -1.55
C PHE A 93 2.41 14.68 -1.08
N ASP A 94 2.33 15.67 -0.20
CA ASP A 94 1.07 16.22 0.34
C ASP A 94 0.17 15.12 0.93
N ILE A 95 0.64 14.48 2.00
CA ILE A 95 -0.03 13.36 2.65
C ILE A 95 -0.31 13.72 4.11
N PRO A 96 -1.58 13.71 4.56
CA PRO A 96 -1.93 14.07 5.92
C PRO A 96 -1.51 12.98 6.91
N PHE A 97 -0.95 13.39 8.05
CA PHE A 97 -0.50 12.48 9.11
C PHE A 97 -1.64 11.64 9.69
N GLU A 98 -2.84 12.20 9.74
CA GLU A 98 -4.01 11.58 10.33
C GLU A 98 -4.48 10.35 9.55
N THR A 99 -4.04 10.18 8.30
CA THR A 99 -4.18 8.90 7.59
C THR A 99 -3.52 7.73 8.34
N PHE A 100 -2.47 7.99 9.13
CA PHE A 100 -1.78 6.98 9.93
C PHE A 100 -2.45 6.74 11.28
N LEU A 101 -2.67 7.78 12.09
CA LEU A 101 -3.10 7.66 13.50
C LEU A 101 -4.51 8.21 13.82
N GLY A 102 -5.19 8.82 12.85
CA GLY A 102 -6.40 9.60 13.08
C GLY A 102 -6.13 10.88 13.88
N PHE A 103 -7.18 11.65 14.18
CA PHE A 103 -7.05 12.88 14.97
C PHE A 103 -7.02 12.60 16.47
N LYS A 104 -7.75 11.56 16.92
CA LYS A 104 -7.88 11.21 18.35
C LYS A 104 -6.93 10.09 18.81
N GLY A 105 -6.07 9.57 17.95
CA GLY A 105 -5.22 8.40 18.27
C GLY A 105 -6.02 7.12 18.53
N ASN A 106 -7.25 7.06 18.01
CA ASN A 106 -8.19 5.94 18.12
C ASN A 106 -7.96 4.87 17.03
N LYS A 107 -7.00 5.11 16.13
CA LYS A 107 -6.55 4.14 15.14
C LYS A 107 -5.21 3.57 15.58
N GLU A 108 -5.17 2.25 15.68
CA GLU A 108 -3.91 1.54 15.87
C GLU A 108 -3.12 1.54 14.55
N PRO A 109 -1.88 2.04 14.55
CA PRO A 109 -1.05 2.08 13.35
C PRO A 109 -0.38 0.72 13.10
N ASP A 110 -0.24 0.34 11.83
CA ASP A 110 0.63 -0.74 11.40
C ASP A 110 1.83 -0.14 10.65
N ILE A 111 3.04 -0.67 10.90
CA ILE A 111 4.26 -0.28 10.18
C ILE A 111 4.63 -1.44 9.27
N ASP A 112 4.31 -1.26 7.99
CA ASP A 112 4.62 -2.20 6.93
C ASP A 112 5.99 -1.89 6.32
N LEU A 113 6.84 -2.89 6.17
CA LEU A 113 8.15 -2.77 5.52
C LEU A 113 8.33 -3.87 4.48
N ASN A 114 8.72 -3.49 3.26
CA ASN A 114 9.03 -4.42 2.18
C ASN A 114 10.54 -4.71 2.16
N PHE A 115 10.95 -5.83 2.75
CA PHE A 115 12.32 -6.33 2.64
C PHE A 115 12.49 -7.14 1.35
N SER A 116 13.72 -7.23 0.86
CA SER A 116 14.05 -8.22 -0.16
C SER A 116 13.66 -9.63 0.31
N ASN A 117 13.11 -10.44 -0.60
CA ASN A 117 12.81 -11.85 -0.33
C ASN A 117 14.03 -12.63 0.15
N GLU A 118 15.23 -12.24 -0.26
CA GLU A 118 16.50 -12.86 0.17
C GLU A 118 16.87 -12.50 1.61
N TYR A 119 16.39 -11.35 2.10
CA TYR A 119 16.77 -10.79 3.39
C TYR A 119 15.69 -10.95 4.47
N GLN A 120 14.44 -11.20 4.07
CA GLN A 120 13.29 -11.25 4.98
C GLN A 120 13.51 -12.15 6.22
N SER A 121 14.09 -13.34 6.03
CA SER A 121 14.38 -14.28 7.12
C SER A 121 15.41 -13.74 8.12
N LYS A 122 16.42 -13.00 7.64
CA LYS A 122 17.41 -12.32 8.49
C LYS A 122 16.77 -11.17 9.27
N ALA A 123 15.88 -10.41 8.63
CA ALA A 123 15.11 -9.37 9.30
C ALA A 123 14.21 -9.94 10.39
N HIS A 124 13.54 -11.09 10.16
CA HIS A 124 12.80 -11.80 11.21
C HIS A 124 13.71 -12.22 12.36
N ALA A 125 14.86 -12.85 12.07
CA ALA A 125 15.79 -13.27 13.11
C ALA A 125 16.35 -12.09 13.94
N TYR A 126 16.54 -10.93 13.31
CA TYR A 126 17.02 -9.74 14.01
C TYR A 126 16.01 -9.20 15.04
N THR A 127 14.72 -9.51 14.92
CA THR A 127 13.73 -9.15 15.95
C THR A 127 14.06 -9.80 17.31
N GLU A 128 14.59 -11.02 17.34
CA GLU A 128 15.05 -11.66 18.59
C GLU A 128 16.24 -10.92 19.23
N VAL A 129 17.07 -10.24 18.43
CA VAL A 129 18.17 -9.41 18.95
C VAL A 129 17.62 -8.13 19.59
N ILE A 130 16.56 -7.57 19.01
CA ILE A 130 15.92 -6.35 19.51
C ILE A 130 15.13 -6.61 20.79
N PHE A 131 14.32 -7.67 20.83
CA PHE A 131 13.38 -7.95 21.92
C PHE A 131 13.86 -8.98 22.93
N GLY A 132 14.86 -9.78 22.57
CA GLY A 132 15.31 -10.93 23.34
C GLY A 132 14.84 -12.24 22.74
N LYS A 133 15.71 -13.25 22.85
CA LYS A 133 15.43 -14.60 22.35
C LYS A 133 14.18 -15.18 23.04
N GLY A 134 13.26 -15.73 22.26
CA GLY A 134 12.01 -16.31 22.75
C GLY A 134 10.89 -15.30 23.03
N GLN A 135 11.09 -14.02 22.72
CA GLN A 135 10.06 -12.96 22.88
C GLN A 135 9.34 -12.64 21.56
N THR A 136 9.64 -13.36 20.48
CA THR A 136 9.04 -13.12 19.16
C THR A 136 8.55 -14.42 18.56
N PHE A 137 7.35 -14.38 17.97
CA PHE A 137 6.70 -15.53 17.36
C PHE A 137 6.22 -15.18 15.97
N LYS A 138 6.26 -16.13 15.03
CA LYS A 138 5.63 -15.91 13.73
C LYS A 138 4.11 -15.97 13.90
N ALA A 139 3.36 -15.03 13.33
CA ALA A 139 1.90 -15.15 13.35
C ALA A 139 1.48 -16.41 12.56
N GLY A 140 0.67 -17.27 13.17
CA GLY A 140 0.11 -18.47 12.53
C GLY A 140 -1.06 -18.13 11.61
N THR A 141 -1.31 -19.01 10.63
CA THR A 141 -2.51 -18.94 9.78
C THR A 141 -3.26 -20.26 9.77
N ILE A 142 -4.58 -20.19 9.61
CA ILE A 142 -5.45 -21.36 9.48
C ILE A 142 -5.96 -21.40 8.04
N GLY A 143 -5.48 -22.39 7.27
CA GLY A 143 -5.94 -22.60 5.90
C GLY A 143 -7.27 -23.33 5.89
N THR A 144 -8.32 -22.69 5.39
CA THR A 144 -9.66 -23.27 5.26
C THR A 144 -9.95 -23.76 3.84
N VAL A 145 -11.02 -24.54 3.68
CA VAL A 145 -11.51 -24.96 2.36
C VAL A 145 -12.22 -23.78 1.69
N ALA A 146 -11.63 -23.23 0.62
CA ALA A 146 -12.28 -22.22 -0.22
C ALA A 146 -13.21 -22.85 -1.27
N GLU A 147 -14.08 -22.03 -1.87
CA GLU A 147 -15.13 -22.44 -2.81
C GLU A 147 -14.65 -23.40 -3.92
N LYS A 148 -13.56 -23.07 -4.61
CA LYS A 148 -12.99 -23.92 -5.68
C LYS A 148 -12.56 -25.29 -5.17
N THR A 149 -11.97 -25.34 -3.97
CA THR A 149 -11.52 -26.61 -3.36
C THR A 149 -12.73 -27.43 -2.91
N ALA A 150 -13.72 -26.81 -2.27
CA ALA A 150 -14.96 -27.47 -1.87
C ALA A 150 -15.68 -28.09 -3.09
N TYR A 151 -15.78 -27.33 -4.18
CA TYR A 151 -16.37 -27.83 -5.42
C TYR A 151 -15.63 -29.06 -5.97
N GLY A 152 -14.28 -28.99 -6.00
CA GLY A 152 -13.44 -30.11 -6.40
C GLY A 152 -13.62 -31.36 -5.52
N TYR A 153 -13.75 -31.19 -4.20
CA TYR A 153 -14.02 -32.32 -3.28
C TYR A 153 -15.36 -32.99 -3.56
N VAL A 154 -16.42 -32.21 -3.77
CA VAL A 154 -17.76 -32.76 -4.04
C VAL A 154 -17.79 -33.49 -5.37
N LEU A 155 -17.16 -32.94 -6.42
CA LEU A 155 -17.07 -33.61 -7.72
C LEU A 155 -16.36 -34.96 -7.60
N LYS A 156 -15.17 -34.98 -6.99
CA LYS A 156 -14.40 -36.21 -6.81
C LYS A 156 -15.16 -37.25 -5.97
N TYR A 157 -15.83 -36.82 -4.90
CA TYR A 157 -16.65 -37.70 -4.05
C TYR A 157 -17.80 -38.38 -4.81
N LEU A 158 -18.45 -37.63 -5.71
CA LEU A 158 -19.56 -38.10 -6.53
C LEU A 158 -19.08 -39.03 -7.65
N GLU A 159 -17.97 -38.68 -8.30
CA GLU A 159 -17.29 -39.49 -9.31
C GLU A 159 -16.90 -40.87 -8.78
N GLU A 160 -16.20 -40.92 -7.64
CA GLU A 160 -15.76 -42.17 -6.98
C GLU A 160 -16.92 -43.10 -6.60
N ARG A 161 -18.15 -42.55 -6.49
CA ARG A 161 -19.37 -43.30 -6.14
C ARG A 161 -20.29 -43.54 -7.33
N GLY A 162 -19.89 -43.16 -8.55
CA GLY A 162 -20.71 -43.26 -9.75
C GLY A 162 -22.04 -42.50 -9.65
N LYS A 163 -22.10 -41.43 -8.85
CA LYS A 163 -23.33 -40.63 -8.65
C LYS A 163 -23.27 -39.36 -9.47
N VAL A 164 -24.29 -39.12 -10.29
CA VAL A 164 -24.46 -37.84 -10.99
C VAL A 164 -25.46 -36.99 -10.22
N LYS A 165 -25.11 -35.72 -9.97
CA LYS A 165 -25.98 -34.73 -9.35
C LYS A 165 -26.07 -33.48 -10.21
N ARG A 166 -27.20 -32.77 -10.10
CA ARG A 166 -27.39 -31.47 -10.76
C ARG A 166 -26.42 -30.46 -10.16
N ARG A 167 -25.99 -29.49 -10.98
CA ARG A 167 -25.08 -28.42 -10.57
C ARG A 167 -25.50 -27.71 -9.28
N CYS A 168 -26.80 -27.39 -9.13
CA CYS A 168 -27.31 -26.75 -7.92
C CYS A 168 -27.12 -27.58 -6.63
N GLU A 169 -27.19 -28.91 -6.73
CA GLU A 169 -26.94 -29.79 -5.58
C GLU A 169 -25.44 -29.89 -5.27
N ILE A 170 -24.59 -29.90 -6.31
CA ILE A 170 -23.14 -29.86 -6.14
C ILE A 170 -22.73 -28.56 -5.44
N GLU A 171 -23.25 -27.42 -5.88
CA GLU A 171 -23.01 -26.10 -5.28
C GLU A 171 -23.52 -26.05 -3.84
N ARG A 172 -24.72 -26.59 -3.55
CA ARG A 172 -25.27 -26.66 -2.19
C ARG A 172 -24.38 -27.46 -1.25
N ILE A 173 -23.92 -28.65 -1.68
CA ILE A 173 -23.04 -29.50 -0.87
C ILE A 173 -21.68 -28.82 -0.70
N ALA A 174 -21.11 -28.27 -1.77
CA ALA A 174 -19.82 -27.58 -1.73
C ALA A 174 -19.85 -26.42 -0.74
N LYS A 175 -20.94 -25.63 -0.72
CA LYS A 175 -21.14 -24.56 0.26
C LYS A 175 -21.08 -25.06 1.71
N GLY A 176 -21.56 -26.27 1.99
CA GLY A 176 -21.46 -26.90 3.31
C GLY A 176 -20.04 -27.38 3.69
N CYS A 177 -19.10 -27.37 2.76
CA CYS A 177 -17.70 -27.73 3.00
C CYS A 177 -16.77 -26.52 3.14
N ILE A 178 -17.25 -25.31 2.82
CA ILE A 178 -16.46 -24.08 2.90
C ILE A 178 -16.13 -23.75 4.36
N ASP A 179 -15.00 -23.09 4.58
CA ASP A 179 -14.48 -22.64 5.89
C ASP A 179 -14.07 -23.73 6.88
N ILE A 180 -14.21 -25.01 6.50
CA ILE A 180 -13.67 -26.11 7.29
C ILE A 180 -12.14 -26.01 7.30
N ARG A 181 -11.53 -26.07 8.50
CA ARG A 181 -10.07 -26.09 8.67
C ARG A 181 -9.46 -27.26 7.90
N ARG A 182 -8.46 -26.97 7.08
CA ARG A 182 -7.71 -27.96 6.29
C ARG A 182 -6.25 -28.06 6.70
N THR A 183 -5.59 -26.94 6.96
CA THR A 183 -4.14 -26.88 7.25
C THR A 183 -3.81 -25.73 8.20
N THR A 184 -2.56 -25.67 8.65
CA THR A 184 -1.99 -24.51 9.35
C THR A 184 -0.76 -24.02 8.58
N GLY A 185 -0.49 -22.72 8.66
CA GLY A 185 0.60 -22.09 7.91
C GLY A 185 1.21 -20.92 8.67
N GLN A 186 1.89 -20.06 7.92
CA GLN A 186 2.61 -18.90 8.45
C GLN A 186 2.01 -17.62 7.85
N HIS A 187 1.96 -16.56 8.63
CA HIS A 187 1.68 -15.22 8.11
C HIS A 187 2.84 -14.79 7.20
N PRO A 188 2.58 -14.12 6.05
CA PRO A 188 3.64 -13.77 5.10
C PRO A 188 4.77 -12.93 5.71
N GLY A 189 4.48 -12.03 6.66
CA GLY A 189 5.49 -11.16 7.27
C GLY A 189 5.35 -10.91 8.76
N GLY A 190 4.26 -11.38 9.37
CA GLY A 190 3.83 -10.92 10.70
C GLY A 190 4.64 -11.58 11.81
N ILE A 191 5.32 -10.76 12.59
CA ILE A 191 6.04 -11.16 13.80
C ILE A 191 5.29 -10.58 15.00
N VAL A 192 4.79 -11.47 15.86
CA VAL A 192 4.13 -11.11 17.11
C VAL A 192 5.20 -10.92 18.18
N VAL A 193 5.15 -9.77 18.84
CA VAL A 193 6.10 -9.39 19.89
C VAL A 193 5.46 -9.58 21.26
N LEU A 194 6.10 -10.38 22.10
CA LEU A 194 5.71 -10.61 23.48
C LEU A 194 6.40 -9.56 24.39
N PRO A 195 5.66 -8.86 25.25
CA PRO A 195 6.26 -7.99 26.26
C PRO A 195 7.15 -8.78 27.23
N ILE A 196 8.26 -8.16 27.64
CA ILE A 196 9.18 -8.76 28.61
C ILE A 196 8.45 -9.00 29.93
N GLY A 197 8.48 -10.24 30.42
CA GLY A 197 7.88 -10.65 31.68
C GLY A 197 6.55 -11.40 31.52
N ASP A 198 5.95 -11.37 30.34
CA ASP A 198 4.76 -12.16 30.02
C ASP A 198 5.14 -13.53 29.43
N GLU A 199 4.19 -14.46 29.48
CA GLU A 199 4.29 -15.76 28.81
C GLU A 199 3.34 -15.81 27.63
N ILE A 200 3.80 -16.31 26.48
CA ILE A 200 2.97 -16.41 25.27
C ILE A 200 1.67 -17.20 25.51
N HIS A 201 1.72 -18.19 26.42
CA HIS A 201 0.59 -19.04 26.79
C HIS A 201 -0.54 -18.32 27.52
N SER A 202 -0.29 -17.12 28.04
CA SER A 202 -1.34 -16.24 28.56
C SER A 202 -2.23 -15.67 27.44
N PHE A 203 -1.76 -15.70 26.19
CA PHE A 203 -2.47 -15.16 25.02
C PHE A 203 -2.89 -16.25 24.04
N THR A 204 -1.99 -17.18 23.70
CA THR A 204 -2.24 -18.21 22.69
C THR A 204 -1.32 -19.42 22.88
N PRO A 205 -1.79 -20.64 22.58
CA PRO A 205 -0.88 -21.77 22.39
C PRO A 205 0.10 -21.50 21.24
N VAL A 206 1.17 -22.27 21.16
CA VAL A 206 2.13 -22.21 20.04
C VAL A 206 2.25 -23.56 19.35
N GLN A 207 2.64 -23.55 18.08
CA GLN A 207 2.80 -24.76 17.27
C GLN A 207 3.83 -24.55 16.15
N HIS A 208 4.19 -25.62 15.46
CA HIS A 208 4.91 -25.52 14.19
C HIS A 208 3.94 -25.39 13.01
N PRO A 209 4.27 -24.56 12.00
CA PRO A 209 3.45 -24.43 10.81
C PRO A 209 3.36 -25.78 10.09
N ALA A 210 2.16 -26.15 9.64
CA ALA A 210 1.88 -27.45 9.02
C ALA A 210 2.34 -28.68 9.82
N ASN A 211 2.54 -28.55 11.14
CA ASN A 211 3.14 -29.56 12.03
C ASN A 211 4.55 -30.02 11.61
N ASP A 212 5.30 -29.19 10.88
CA ASP A 212 6.68 -29.50 10.52
C ASP A 212 7.62 -29.26 11.71
N VAL A 213 7.87 -30.31 12.49
CA VAL A 213 8.77 -30.29 13.65
C VAL A 213 10.24 -30.06 13.30
N LYS A 214 10.63 -30.12 12.01
CA LYS A 214 11.99 -29.80 11.56
C LYS A 214 12.18 -28.30 11.34
N SER A 215 11.10 -27.55 11.23
CA SER A 215 11.15 -26.10 11.09
C SER A 215 11.57 -25.45 12.41
N GLY A 216 12.58 -24.59 12.37
CA GLY A 216 12.95 -23.74 13.50
C GLY A 216 11.91 -22.65 13.82
N ILE A 217 10.86 -22.51 12.98
CA ILE A 217 9.85 -21.47 13.12
C ILE A 217 8.74 -21.97 14.06
N VAL A 218 8.46 -21.16 15.08
CA VAL A 218 7.33 -21.33 15.99
C VAL A 218 6.26 -20.30 15.64
N THR A 219 5.03 -20.78 15.49
CA THR A 219 3.85 -19.97 15.16
C THR A 219 2.87 -19.88 16.32
N THR A 220 2.14 -18.76 16.42
CA THR A 220 0.95 -18.68 17.26
C THR A 220 -0.10 -19.68 16.77
N HIS A 221 -0.82 -20.31 17.70
CA HIS A 221 -1.89 -21.25 17.33
C HIS A 221 -3.14 -20.51 16.86
N PHE A 222 -3.46 -19.39 17.52
CA PHE A 222 -4.44 -18.44 17.02
C PHE A 222 -3.86 -17.64 15.86
N ASP A 223 -4.71 -17.31 14.89
CA ASP A 223 -4.37 -16.29 13.92
C ASP A 223 -4.26 -14.92 14.60
N TYR A 224 -3.58 -13.99 13.94
CA TYR A 224 -3.37 -12.66 14.51
C TYR A 224 -4.68 -11.90 14.76
N HIS A 225 -5.71 -12.10 13.93
CA HIS A 225 -7.01 -11.45 14.10
C HIS A 225 -7.68 -11.76 15.44
N SER A 226 -7.36 -12.91 16.04
CA SER A 226 -7.89 -13.31 17.34
C SER A 226 -7.16 -12.66 18.52
N ILE A 227 -6.00 -12.06 18.30
CA ILE A 227 -5.11 -11.51 19.34
C ILE A 227 -4.57 -10.09 19.02
N ASP A 228 -5.12 -9.43 17.99
CA ASP A 228 -4.61 -8.16 17.47
C ASP A 228 -4.74 -7.00 18.45
N HIS A 229 -5.73 -7.05 19.36
CA HIS A 229 -5.91 -6.09 20.44
C HIS A 229 -4.99 -6.31 21.65
N ASN A 230 -4.21 -7.39 21.67
CA ASN A 230 -3.45 -7.81 22.85
C ASN A 230 -1.93 -7.71 22.65
N LEU A 231 -1.44 -8.10 21.47
CA LEU A 231 -0.01 -8.18 21.18
C LEU A 231 0.33 -7.39 19.92
N LEU A 232 1.47 -6.70 19.98
CA LEU A 232 1.98 -5.95 18.84
C LEU A 232 2.44 -6.89 17.72
N LYS A 233 2.11 -6.56 16.48
CA LYS A 233 2.66 -7.19 15.28
C LYS A 233 3.58 -6.23 14.52
N LEU A 234 4.67 -6.79 14.01
CA LEU A 234 5.54 -6.15 13.03
C LEU A 234 5.35 -6.85 11.69
N ASP A 235 4.90 -6.14 10.66
CA ASP A 235 4.77 -6.69 9.30
C ASP A 235 6.07 -6.50 8.51
N ILE A 236 6.95 -7.49 8.67
CA ILE A 236 8.24 -7.61 7.98
C ILE A 236 8.01 -8.47 6.73
N LEU A 237 7.56 -7.82 5.65
CA LEU A 237 7.11 -8.48 4.43
C LEU A 237 8.28 -8.71 3.47
N GLY A 238 8.20 -9.79 2.69
CA GLY A 238 9.10 -10.06 1.57
C GLY A 238 8.51 -9.49 0.29
N HIS A 239 9.31 -8.78 -0.49
CA HIS A 239 8.91 -8.20 -1.76
C HIS A 239 10.00 -8.37 -2.83
N LEU A 240 9.58 -8.43 -4.09
CA LEU A 240 10.52 -8.57 -5.22
C LEU A 240 11.16 -7.24 -5.59
N ASP A 241 10.47 -6.10 -5.52
CA ASP A 241 11.02 -4.80 -5.93
C ASP A 241 12.36 -4.46 -5.27
N PRO A 242 12.55 -4.57 -3.94
CA PRO A 242 13.87 -4.30 -3.34
C PRO A 242 14.95 -5.26 -3.84
N THR A 243 14.58 -6.49 -4.18
CA THR A 243 15.48 -7.48 -4.77
C THR A 243 15.88 -7.10 -6.19
N MET A 244 14.91 -6.67 -7.01
CA MET A 244 15.13 -6.23 -8.39
C MET A 244 15.98 -4.96 -8.45
N ILE A 245 15.65 -3.95 -7.64
CA ILE A 245 16.41 -2.69 -7.57
C ILE A 245 17.84 -2.95 -7.10
N ARG A 246 18.02 -3.80 -6.08
CA ARG A 246 19.36 -4.20 -5.62
C ARG A 246 20.16 -4.86 -6.74
N MET A 247 19.57 -5.80 -7.45
CA MET A 247 20.23 -6.45 -8.59
C MET A 247 20.61 -5.44 -9.67
N LEU A 248 19.74 -4.47 -9.99
CA LEU A 248 20.05 -3.41 -10.96
C LEU A 248 21.19 -2.51 -10.48
N GLN A 249 21.22 -2.13 -9.20
CA GLN A 249 22.32 -1.39 -8.59
C GLN A 249 23.64 -2.18 -8.69
N ASP A 250 23.63 -3.47 -8.34
CA ASP A 250 24.82 -4.33 -8.39
C ASP A 250 25.36 -4.51 -9.82
N LEU A 251 24.48 -4.56 -10.82
CA LEU A 251 24.87 -4.72 -12.23
C LEU A 251 25.35 -3.42 -12.89
N THR A 252 24.76 -2.28 -12.52
CA THR A 252 25.02 -0.99 -13.19
C THR A 252 25.99 -0.10 -12.42
N GLY A 253 26.15 -0.32 -11.12
CA GLY A 253 26.88 0.57 -10.20
C GLY A 253 26.18 1.90 -9.92
N ILE A 254 24.94 2.08 -10.35
CA ILE A 254 24.16 3.31 -10.17
C ILE A 254 23.39 3.23 -8.85
N ASP A 255 23.50 4.26 -8.01
CA ASP A 255 22.69 4.37 -6.79
C ASP A 255 21.23 4.70 -7.18
N PRO A 256 20.25 3.83 -6.83
CA PRO A 256 18.85 4.07 -7.15
C PRO A 256 18.28 5.34 -6.51
N LEU A 257 18.87 5.83 -5.41
CA LEU A 257 18.43 7.06 -4.75
C LEU A 257 18.81 8.33 -5.53
N GLU A 258 19.72 8.23 -6.49
CA GLU A 258 20.11 9.35 -7.37
C GLU A 258 19.23 9.44 -8.64
N ILE A 259 18.33 8.48 -8.87
CA ILE A 259 17.47 8.44 -10.06
C ILE A 259 16.36 9.50 -9.95
N PRO A 260 16.22 10.41 -10.93
CA PRO A 260 15.18 11.44 -10.90
C PRO A 260 13.79 10.86 -11.17
N LEU A 261 12.84 11.17 -10.28
CA LEU A 261 11.43 10.74 -10.40
C LEU A 261 10.66 11.47 -11.52
N ASP A 262 11.23 12.51 -12.13
CA ASP A 262 10.61 13.33 -13.17
C ASP A 262 11.29 13.18 -14.54
N SER A 263 12.05 12.10 -14.74
CA SER A 263 12.67 11.80 -16.04
C SER A 263 11.62 11.71 -17.15
N LYS A 264 11.66 12.65 -18.10
CA LYS A 264 10.72 12.70 -19.22
C LYS A 264 10.77 11.45 -20.10
N GLU A 265 11.95 10.87 -20.25
CA GLU A 265 12.16 9.64 -21.02
C GLU A 265 11.48 8.46 -20.33
N VAL A 266 11.73 8.27 -19.02
CA VAL A 266 11.07 7.21 -18.23
C VAL A 266 9.55 7.42 -18.19
N MET A 267 9.09 8.65 -17.98
CA MET A 267 7.65 8.98 -17.99
C MET A 267 6.98 8.72 -19.33
N SER A 268 7.72 8.73 -20.45
CA SER A 268 7.16 8.42 -21.77
C SER A 268 6.80 6.95 -21.93
N LEU A 269 7.39 6.04 -21.15
CA LEU A 269 7.04 4.60 -21.13
C LEU A 269 5.55 4.38 -20.78
N PHE A 270 4.98 5.27 -19.97
CA PHE A 270 3.57 5.23 -19.58
C PHE A 270 2.61 5.85 -20.62
N LYS A 271 3.16 6.38 -21.73
CA LYS A 271 2.41 7.04 -22.82
C LYS A 271 2.50 6.28 -24.12
N ASP A 272 3.70 5.79 -24.46
CA ASP A 272 3.98 5.06 -25.69
C ASP A 272 5.26 4.21 -25.59
N THR A 273 5.73 3.66 -26.72
CA THR A 273 6.93 2.82 -26.82
C THR A 273 8.18 3.59 -27.26
N SER A 274 8.12 4.93 -27.37
CA SER A 274 9.19 5.72 -28.01
C SER A 274 10.52 5.68 -27.27
N ALA A 275 10.52 5.72 -25.93
CA ALA A 275 11.73 5.58 -25.12
C ALA A 275 12.45 4.23 -25.30
N LEU A 276 11.73 3.19 -25.72
CA LEU A 276 12.31 1.86 -25.98
C LEU A 276 12.86 1.74 -27.41
N GLY A 277 12.57 2.69 -28.30
CA GLY A 277 12.99 2.63 -29.70
C GLY A 277 12.33 1.52 -30.52
N ILE A 278 11.19 0.98 -30.05
CA ILE A 278 10.43 -0.10 -30.70
C ILE A 278 9.02 0.35 -31.07
N LYS A 279 8.33 -0.44 -31.90
CA LYS A 279 6.94 -0.23 -32.25
C LYS A 279 6.01 -1.14 -31.43
N PRO A 280 4.73 -0.78 -31.24
CA PRO A 280 3.77 -1.63 -30.57
C PRO A 280 3.70 -3.06 -31.12
N GLU A 281 3.86 -3.23 -32.44
CA GLU A 281 3.82 -4.53 -33.10
C GLU A 281 4.95 -5.47 -32.65
N ASP A 282 6.08 -4.93 -32.21
CA ASP A 282 7.24 -5.71 -31.74
C ASP A 282 6.98 -6.39 -30.38
N ILE A 283 5.99 -5.90 -29.63
CA ILE A 283 5.59 -6.39 -28.30
C ILE A 283 4.12 -6.82 -28.27
N GLY A 284 3.66 -7.46 -29.35
CA GLY A 284 2.33 -8.06 -29.41
C GLY A 284 1.18 -7.05 -29.48
N GLY A 285 1.45 -5.84 -29.97
CA GLY A 285 0.47 -4.75 -30.09
C GLY A 285 0.29 -3.91 -28.83
N CYS A 286 1.11 -4.12 -27.79
CA CYS A 286 1.09 -3.29 -26.60
C CYS A 286 1.50 -1.86 -26.94
N LYS A 287 0.65 -0.89 -26.60
CA LYS A 287 0.84 0.52 -26.99
C LYS A 287 1.77 1.29 -26.07
N LEU A 288 2.13 0.73 -24.91
CA LEU A 288 2.90 1.39 -23.85
C LEU A 288 4.21 0.64 -23.62
N GLY A 289 5.24 1.37 -23.17
CA GLY A 289 6.50 0.81 -22.71
C GLY A 289 6.47 0.29 -21.27
N ALA A 290 5.29 0.00 -20.70
CA ALA A 290 5.12 -0.35 -19.28
C ALA A 290 5.20 -1.86 -18.96
N LEU A 291 5.42 -2.73 -19.96
CA LEU A 291 5.50 -4.17 -19.74
C LEU A 291 6.62 -4.53 -18.75
N GLY A 292 6.29 -5.33 -17.74
CA GLY A 292 7.24 -5.76 -16.71
C GLY A 292 7.49 -4.72 -15.60
N ILE A 293 6.94 -3.50 -15.70
CA ILE A 293 6.96 -2.53 -14.60
C ILE A 293 5.97 -3.01 -13.51
N PRO A 294 6.40 -3.10 -12.24
CA PRO A 294 5.50 -3.43 -11.13
C PRO A 294 4.25 -2.54 -11.15
N GLU A 295 3.09 -3.15 -10.85
CA GLU A 295 1.75 -2.54 -10.91
C GLU A 295 1.26 -2.13 -12.31
N PHE A 296 2.03 -1.33 -13.04
CA PHE A 296 1.63 -0.75 -14.32
C PHE A 296 1.73 -1.69 -15.52
N GLY A 297 2.45 -2.81 -15.41
CA GLY A 297 2.62 -3.78 -16.49
C GLY A 297 1.42 -4.71 -16.73
N THR A 298 0.33 -4.58 -15.96
CA THR A 298 -0.88 -5.38 -16.13
C THR A 298 -1.79 -4.79 -17.21
N ASP A 299 -2.52 -5.64 -17.95
CA ASP A 299 -3.49 -5.18 -18.97
C ASP A 299 -4.50 -4.16 -18.40
N PHE A 300 -4.92 -4.39 -17.16
CA PHE A 300 -5.84 -3.51 -16.45
C PHE A 300 -5.25 -2.13 -16.22
N ALA A 301 -4.06 -2.03 -15.62
CA ALA A 301 -3.39 -0.76 -15.36
C ALA A 301 -2.98 -0.05 -16.66
N MET A 302 -2.51 -0.79 -17.66
CA MET A 302 -2.19 -0.23 -18.98
C MET A 302 -3.41 0.36 -19.68
N GLN A 303 -4.58 -0.27 -19.58
CA GLN A 303 -5.81 0.33 -20.12
C GLN A 303 -6.17 1.64 -19.38
N MET A 304 -5.93 1.71 -18.07
CA MET A 304 -6.12 2.94 -17.30
C MET A 304 -5.16 4.05 -17.72
N LEU A 305 -3.89 3.72 -17.97
CA LEU A 305 -2.89 4.67 -18.49
C LEU A 305 -3.33 5.25 -19.85
N ILE A 306 -3.86 4.40 -20.74
CA ILE A 306 -4.39 4.83 -22.05
C ILE A 306 -5.60 5.75 -21.90
N ASP A 307 -6.54 5.40 -21.00
CA ASP A 307 -7.76 6.17 -20.76
C ASP A 307 -7.47 7.54 -20.11
N THR A 308 -6.45 7.61 -19.25
CA THR A 308 -6.17 8.78 -18.40
C THR A 308 -5.04 9.69 -18.91
N LYS A 309 -4.10 9.16 -19.70
CA LYS A 309 -2.96 9.89 -20.31
C LYS A 309 -2.18 10.74 -19.27
N PRO A 310 -1.58 10.11 -18.25
CA PRO A 310 -0.91 10.82 -17.16
C PRO A 310 0.18 11.76 -17.66
N GLN A 311 0.33 12.92 -17.02
CA GLN A 311 1.39 13.89 -17.37
C GLN A 311 2.47 13.98 -16.30
N TYR A 312 2.09 13.79 -15.05
CA TYR A 312 2.92 14.02 -13.87
C TYR A 312 3.12 12.73 -13.07
N PHE A 313 4.11 12.71 -12.18
CA PHE A 313 4.32 11.59 -11.27
C PHE A 313 3.12 11.40 -10.34
N SER A 314 2.52 12.50 -9.85
CA SER A 314 1.30 12.42 -9.04
C SER A 314 0.11 11.81 -9.78
N ASP A 315 0.07 11.84 -11.12
CA ASP A 315 -0.96 11.13 -11.88
C ASP A 315 -0.74 9.62 -11.82
N LEU A 316 0.51 9.15 -11.90
CA LEU A 316 0.83 7.73 -11.72
C LEU A 316 0.44 7.25 -10.31
N VAL A 317 0.72 8.05 -9.28
CA VAL A 317 0.28 7.76 -7.89
C VAL A 317 -1.24 7.61 -7.79
N ARG A 318 -1.98 8.49 -8.48
CA ARG A 318 -3.45 8.38 -8.56
C ARG A 318 -3.90 7.12 -9.28
N ILE A 319 -3.28 6.77 -10.40
CA ILE A 319 -3.59 5.55 -11.16
C ILE A 319 -3.30 4.30 -10.34
N ALA A 320 -2.18 4.25 -9.61
CA ALA A 320 -1.87 3.17 -8.68
C ALA A 320 -2.95 3.05 -7.59
N GLY A 321 -3.43 4.16 -7.04
CA GLY A 321 -4.58 4.13 -6.12
C GLY A 321 -5.84 3.51 -6.74
N LEU A 322 -6.14 3.87 -7.99
CA LEU A 322 -7.32 3.39 -8.71
C LEU A 322 -7.22 1.93 -9.19
N SER A 323 -6.01 1.43 -9.51
CA SER A 323 -5.79 0.08 -10.07
C SER A 323 -5.84 -1.03 -9.02
N HIS A 324 -5.64 -0.70 -7.74
CA HIS A 324 -5.57 -1.67 -6.65
C HIS A 324 -6.84 -1.77 -5.79
N GLY A 325 -7.86 -0.94 -6.07
CA GLY A 325 -9.10 -0.93 -5.32
C GLY A 325 -10.22 -1.75 -5.96
N THR A 326 -10.96 -2.50 -5.14
CA THR A 326 -12.19 -3.19 -5.59
C THR A 326 -13.32 -2.17 -5.74
N ASP A 327 -13.96 -2.15 -6.91
CA ASP A 327 -15.00 -1.19 -7.32
C ASP A 327 -14.58 0.30 -7.24
N VAL A 328 -13.27 0.57 -7.39
CA VAL A 328 -12.72 1.94 -7.46
C VAL A 328 -12.73 2.47 -8.90
N TRP A 329 -12.24 1.69 -9.86
CA TRP A 329 -12.19 2.10 -11.26
C TRP A 329 -13.40 1.66 -12.09
N LEU A 330 -13.55 0.34 -12.30
CA LEU A 330 -14.59 -0.22 -13.16
C LEU A 330 -15.99 0.07 -12.60
N GLY A 331 -16.84 0.66 -13.44
CA GLY A 331 -18.21 1.03 -13.04
C GLY A 331 -18.29 2.17 -12.00
N ASN A 332 -17.16 2.82 -11.68
CA ASN A 332 -17.07 3.93 -10.74
C ASN A 332 -16.27 5.09 -11.36
N ALA A 333 -14.99 5.29 -11.00
CA ALA A 333 -14.19 6.41 -11.51
C ALA A 333 -14.13 6.45 -13.04
N GLN A 334 -14.04 5.29 -13.71
CA GLN A 334 -14.06 5.23 -15.17
C GLN A 334 -15.34 5.82 -15.77
N THR A 335 -16.49 5.54 -15.14
CA THR A 335 -17.80 6.08 -15.56
C THR A 335 -17.83 7.58 -15.37
N LEU A 336 -17.37 8.08 -14.22
CA LEU A 336 -17.34 9.51 -13.92
C LEU A 336 -16.46 10.30 -14.89
N LEU A 337 -15.32 9.72 -15.30
CA LEU A 337 -14.45 10.30 -16.31
C LEU A 337 -15.10 10.31 -17.70
N LYS A 338 -15.74 9.20 -18.10
CA LYS A 338 -16.47 9.11 -19.39
C LYS A 338 -17.66 10.08 -19.47
N GLU A 339 -18.35 10.30 -18.35
CA GLU A 339 -19.46 11.24 -18.26
C GLU A 339 -19.01 12.71 -18.11
N GLY A 340 -17.71 12.97 -18.00
CA GLY A 340 -17.16 14.32 -17.80
C GLY A 340 -17.48 14.94 -16.44
N LYS A 341 -17.92 14.13 -15.46
CA LYS A 341 -18.24 14.58 -14.10
C LYS A 341 -17.00 14.74 -13.21
N ALA A 342 -15.93 14.01 -13.53
CA ALA A 342 -14.65 14.08 -12.84
C ALA A 342 -13.50 13.94 -13.83
N THR A 343 -12.34 14.50 -13.49
CA THR A 343 -11.04 14.20 -14.10
C THR A 343 -10.26 13.25 -13.18
N ILE A 344 -9.11 12.75 -13.63
CA ILE A 344 -8.23 11.98 -12.74
C ILE A 344 -7.83 12.76 -11.48
N SER A 345 -7.64 14.08 -11.61
CA SER A 345 -7.26 14.95 -10.50
C SER A 345 -8.39 15.24 -9.51
N THR A 346 -9.65 15.02 -9.90
CA THR A 346 -10.82 15.25 -9.02
C THR A 346 -11.54 13.96 -8.60
N ALA A 347 -11.20 12.82 -9.19
CA ALA A 347 -11.73 11.52 -8.81
C ALA A 347 -11.13 11.04 -7.49
N ILE A 348 -11.85 10.18 -6.78
CA ILE A 348 -11.37 9.55 -5.55
C ILE A 348 -10.36 8.47 -5.93
N CYS A 349 -9.06 8.76 -5.80
CA CYS A 349 -7.98 7.86 -6.19
C CYS A 349 -7.38 7.14 -4.99
N THR A 350 -7.33 7.82 -3.85
CA THR A 350 -6.81 7.30 -2.59
C THR A 350 -7.75 7.66 -1.44
N ARG A 351 -7.62 6.98 -0.30
CA ARG A 351 -8.46 7.29 0.87
C ARG A 351 -8.22 8.70 1.40
N ASP A 352 -6.97 9.16 1.34
CA ASP A 352 -6.55 10.49 1.78
C ASP A 352 -7.36 11.59 1.09
N ASP A 353 -7.64 11.42 -0.21
CA ASP A 353 -8.45 12.38 -1.00
C ASP A 353 -9.83 12.59 -0.39
N ILE A 354 -10.46 11.54 0.17
CA ILE A 354 -11.76 11.65 0.85
C ILE A 354 -11.67 12.57 2.05
N MET A 355 -10.70 12.32 2.93
CA MET A 355 -10.56 13.09 4.16
C MET A 355 -10.24 14.55 3.84
N ILE A 356 -9.27 14.80 2.97
CA ILE A 356 -8.84 16.15 2.59
C ILE A 356 -9.99 16.93 1.95
N TYR A 357 -10.68 16.33 0.99
CA TYR A 357 -11.78 16.99 0.29
C TYR A 357 -12.95 17.34 1.21
N LEU A 358 -13.32 16.44 2.12
CA LEU A 358 -14.40 16.70 3.08
C LEU A 358 -14.04 17.80 4.07
N ILE A 359 -12.79 17.85 4.55
CA ILE A 359 -12.30 18.94 5.40
C ILE A 359 -12.32 20.27 4.64
N GLN A 360 -11.89 20.28 3.36
CA GLN A 360 -11.95 21.47 2.51
C GLN A 360 -13.39 21.96 2.27
N LYS A 361 -14.37 21.05 2.27
CA LYS A 361 -15.80 21.37 2.21
C LYS A 361 -16.38 21.86 3.55
N GLY A 362 -15.60 21.85 4.62
CA GLY A 362 -15.97 22.36 5.93
C GLY A 362 -16.50 21.31 6.90
N LEU A 363 -16.41 20.01 6.57
CA LEU A 363 -16.77 18.96 7.52
C LEU A 363 -15.74 18.91 8.66
N GLU A 364 -16.21 18.54 9.85
CA GLU A 364 -15.34 18.32 11.01
C GLU A 364 -14.33 17.19 10.72
N SER A 365 -13.08 17.39 11.15
CA SER A 365 -11.95 16.55 10.73
C SER A 365 -12.05 15.10 11.20
N GLU A 366 -12.52 14.84 12.42
CA GLU A 366 -12.73 13.47 12.90
C GLU A 366 -13.88 12.78 12.15
N LEU A 367 -14.94 13.50 11.80
CA LEU A 367 -16.00 12.96 10.94
C LEU A 367 -15.48 12.61 9.54
N ALA A 368 -14.71 13.51 8.91
CA ALA A 368 -14.09 13.26 7.61
C ALA A 368 -13.15 12.03 7.64
N PHE A 369 -12.35 11.91 8.68
CA PHE A 369 -11.50 10.74 8.94
C PHE A 369 -12.33 9.44 9.09
N THR A 370 -13.42 9.51 9.86
CA THR A 370 -14.32 8.37 10.08
C THR A 370 -14.96 7.90 8.77
N ILE A 371 -15.43 8.84 7.95
CA ILE A 371 -16.00 8.56 6.62
C ILE A 371 -14.94 7.90 5.73
N MET A 372 -13.73 8.46 5.66
CA MET A 372 -12.61 7.87 4.91
C MET A 372 -12.33 6.41 5.33
N GLU A 373 -12.19 6.15 6.63
CA GLU A 373 -11.88 4.80 7.15
C GLU A 373 -13.00 3.79 6.90
N LYS A 374 -14.25 4.23 6.77
CA LYS A 374 -15.40 3.36 6.48
C LYS A 374 -15.52 3.07 5.00
N VAL A 375 -15.41 4.09 4.15
CA VAL A 375 -15.46 3.95 2.69
C VAL A 375 -14.32 3.06 2.19
N ARG A 376 -13.07 3.27 2.66
CA ARG A 376 -11.94 2.43 2.24
C ARG A 376 -12.05 0.95 2.64
N LYS A 377 -12.99 0.60 3.53
CA LYS A 377 -13.28 -0.78 3.99
C LYS A 377 -14.59 -1.33 3.39
N GLY A 378 -15.18 -0.66 2.38
CA GLY A 378 -16.40 -1.14 1.75
C GLY A 378 -17.65 -1.02 2.61
N LYS A 379 -17.63 -0.20 3.66
CA LYS A 379 -18.76 -0.05 4.58
C LYS A 379 -19.77 1.01 4.14
N GLY A 380 -19.49 1.71 3.04
CA GLY A 380 -20.34 2.78 2.50
C GLY A 380 -20.53 3.96 3.47
N LEU A 381 -21.54 4.77 3.16
CA LEU A 381 -21.97 5.93 3.94
C LEU A 381 -23.29 5.63 4.67
N THR A 382 -23.50 6.25 5.83
CA THR A 382 -24.81 6.24 6.48
C THR A 382 -25.68 7.37 5.94
N PRO A 383 -27.02 7.28 6.01
CA PRO A 383 -27.91 8.35 5.56
C PRO A 383 -27.61 9.71 6.19
N GLU A 384 -27.19 9.72 7.46
CA GLU A 384 -26.80 10.94 8.16
C GLU A 384 -25.55 11.57 7.55
N TRP A 385 -24.55 10.77 7.20
CA TRP A 385 -23.33 11.27 6.55
C TRP A 385 -23.60 11.81 5.16
N GLU A 386 -24.46 11.15 4.38
CA GLU A 386 -24.86 11.65 3.07
C GLU A 386 -25.54 13.02 3.17
N GLN A 387 -26.42 13.19 4.17
CA GLN A 387 -27.09 14.45 4.42
C GLN A 387 -26.10 15.56 4.81
N ILE A 388 -25.17 15.28 5.73
CA ILE A 388 -24.12 16.23 6.13
C ILE A 388 -23.24 16.60 4.93
N MET A 389 -22.84 15.63 4.12
CA MET A 389 -22.05 15.86 2.90
C MET A 389 -22.81 16.79 1.93
N LYS A 390 -24.10 16.57 1.72
CA LYS A 390 -24.94 17.43 0.87
C LYS A 390 -25.07 18.86 1.41
N GLU A 391 -25.26 19.02 2.71
CA GLU A 391 -25.34 20.33 3.38
C GLU A 391 -24.06 21.16 3.21
N HIS A 392 -22.91 20.48 3.10
CA HIS A 392 -21.61 21.10 2.83
C HIS A 392 -21.29 21.21 1.33
N GLY A 393 -22.26 20.97 0.45
CA GLY A 393 -22.09 21.12 -1.01
C GLY A 393 -21.16 20.07 -1.63
N VAL A 394 -21.14 18.86 -1.09
CA VAL A 394 -20.53 17.69 -1.75
C VAL A 394 -21.48 17.19 -2.85
N PRO A 395 -21.03 17.05 -4.11
CA PRO A 395 -21.89 16.60 -5.20
C PRO A 395 -22.42 15.16 -5.03
N ASP A 396 -23.62 14.89 -5.55
CA ASP A 396 -24.24 13.56 -5.49
C ASP A 396 -23.38 12.47 -6.13
N TRP A 397 -22.66 12.78 -7.21
CA TRP A 397 -21.77 11.81 -7.85
C TRP A 397 -20.62 11.36 -6.93
N TYR A 398 -20.17 12.24 -6.04
CA TYR A 398 -19.09 11.94 -5.09
C TYR A 398 -19.59 11.00 -4.00
N ILE A 399 -20.77 11.28 -3.46
CA ILE A 399 -21.47 10.42 -2.49
C ILE A 399 -21.72 9.04 -3.10
N TRP A 400 -22.23 9.00 -4.33
CA TRP A 400 -22.42 7.76 -5.08
C TRP A 400 -21.13 6.96 -5.26
N SER A 401 -20.01 7.64 -5.55
CA SER A 401 -18.70 7.00 -5.70
C SER A 401 -18.24 6.37 -4.39
N CYS A 402 -18.35 7.09 -3.27
CA CYS A 402 -18.02 6.58 -1.93
C CYS A 402 -18.77 5.28 -1.57
N ASN A 403 -20.04 5.18 -1.95
CA ASN A 403 -20.86 3.99 -1.66
C ASN A 403 -20.50 2.76 -2.50
N LYS A 404 -19.74 2.92 -3.59
CA LYS A 404 -19.31 1.80 -4.45
C LYS A 404 -18.01 1.17 -4.01
N ILE A 405 -17.06 1.98 -3.53
CA ILE A 405 -15.71 1.56 -3.17
C ILE A 405 -15.77 0.44 -2.13
N GLN A 406 -15.19 -0.72 -2.44
CA GLN A 406 -15.09 -1.85 -1.50
C GLN A 406 -13.74 -1.88 -0.78
N TYR A 407 -12.68 -1.41 -1.44
CA TYR A 407 -11.34 -1.32 -0.86
C TYR A 407 -10.52 -0.24 -1.54
N MET A 408 -9.68 0.49 -0.79
CA MET A 408 -8.85 1.57 -1.33
C MET A 408 -7.56 1.81 -0.54
N PHE A 409 -6.48 2.13 -1.25
CA PHE A 409 -5.15 2.39 -0.70
C PHE A 409 -4.97 3.78 -0.08
N PRO A 410 -4.04 3.94 0.89
CA PRO A 410 -3.48 5.24 1.26
C PRO A 410 -2.54 5.79 0.19
N LYS A 411 -2.50 7.12 0.04
CA LYS A 411 -1.60 7.84 -0.87
C LYS A 411 -0.13 7.54 -0.61
N ALA A 412 0.25 7.38 0.67
CA ALA A 412 1.60 6.97 1.05
C ALA A 412 2.03 5.61 0.48
N HIS A 413 1.11 4.64 0.41
CA HIS A 413 1.40 3.34 -0.17
C HIS A 413 1.53 3.45 -1.69
N ALA A 414 0.62 4.16 -2.34
CA ALA A 414 0.70 4.40 -3.78
C ALA A 414 2.00 5.13 -4.16
N ALA A 415 2.38 6.18 -3.45
CA ALA A 415 3.61 6.94 -3.70
C ALA A 415 4.90 6.19 -3.39
N ALA A 416 4.84 5.09 -2.62
CA ALA A 416 6.00 4.24 -2.36
C ALA A 416 6.22 3.18 -3.46
N TYR A 417 5.15 2.76 -4.12
CA TYR A 417 5.17 1.73 -5.17
C TYR A 417 5.43 2.31 -6.56
N VAL A 418 4.93 3.53 -6.82
CA VAL A 418 5.27 4.34 -7.99
C VAL A 418 6.65 4.94 -7.78
#